data_AF-A0A4Y3TXS1-F1
#
_entry.id   AF-A0A4Y3TXS1-F1
#
_cell.length_a   1.000
_cell.length_b   1.000
_cell.length_c   1.000
_cell.angle_alpha   90.00
_cell.angle_beta   90.00
_cell.angle_gamma   90.00
#
_symmetry.space_group_name_H-M   'P 1'
#
loop_
_entity.id
_entity.type
_entity.pdbx_description
1 polymer ?
#
loop_
_entity_poly.entity_id
_entity_poly.type
_entity_poly.pdbx_seq_one_letter_code
_entity_poly.pdbx_strand_id
1 'polypeptide(L)'
;MTGLHKPGEELARPADGVLIGTALVWIGWPLQQLSRRSGYDRHEITRWMHKGGMPEPFRLWLTALRAVHVRYPSPLATTVRPGGNRPPLGRWEVLRIQLVIGWSERQLAERLGEHRTALRRRLEAGETLDARESRWLELLEDGHRLNPRP
;
A
#
# COMPACT_ATOMS: atom_id res chain seq x y z
N MET A 1 -32.67 -28.55 -24.10
CA MET A 1 -33.06 -27.97 -22.80
C MET A 1 -32.08 -26.86 -22.47
N THR A 2 -32.42 -25.64 -22.85
CA THR A 2 -31.61 -24.42 -22.73
C THR A 2 -31.90 -23.78 -21.37
N GLY A 3 -30.95 -23.87 -20.44
CA GLY A 3 -31.02 -23.19 -19.16
C GLY A 3 -30.76 -21.69 -19.34
N LEU A 4 -31.80 -20.89 -19.17
CA LEU A 4 -31.75 -19.43 -19.09
C LEU A 4 -30.88 -18.98 -17.92
N HIS A 5 -29.77 -18.29 -18.21
CA HIS A 5 -28.98 -17.57 -17.20
C HIS A 5 -29.79 -16.36 -16.70
N LYS A 6 -30.07 -16.29 -15.39
CA LYS A 6 -30.67 -15.10 -14.77
C LYS A 6 -29.63 -13.97 -14.68
N PRO A 7 -29.96 -12.72 -15.04
CA PRO A 7 -29.10 -11.59 -14.79
C PRO A 7 -29.25 -11.17 -13.31
N GLY A 8 -28.18 -11.30 -12.53
CA GLY A 8 -28.17 -10.85 -11.13
C GLY A 8 -27.38 -11.71 -10.14
N GLU A 9 -26.95 -12.92 -10.52
CA GLU A 9 -25.99 -13.70 -9.72
C GLU A 9 -24.56 -13.32 -10.13
N GLU A 10 -24.07 -12.20 -9.58
CA GLU A 10 -22.62 -12.07 -9.39
C GLU A 10 -22.21 -13.16 -8.39
N LEU A 11 -21.85 -14.33 -8.94
CA LEU A 11 -21.19 -15.40 -8.20
C LEU A 11 -20.10 -14.76 -7.35
N ALA A 12 -20.26 -14.84 -6.03
CA ALA A 12 -19.27 -14.48 -5.03
C ALA A 12 -17.89 -14.95 -5.52
N ARG A 13 -17.08 -14.03 -6.05
CA ARG A 13 -15.79 -14.42 -6.63
C ARG A 13 -14.87 -14.78 -5.46
N PRO A 14 -14.35 -16.02 -5.37
CA PRO A 14 -13.30 -16.36 -4.39
C PRO A 14 -12.07 -15.44 -4.52
N ALA A 15 -11.96 -14.75 -5.66
CA ALA A 15 -10.96 -13.74 -5.96
C ALA A 15 -10.98 -12.51 -5.02
N ASP A 16 -12.10 -12.14 -4.40
CA ASP A 16 -12.17 -10.91 -3.59
C ASP A 16 -11.39 -11.03 -2.28
N GLY A 17 -11.60 -12.12 -1.56
CA GLY A 17 -10.82 -12.43 -0.35
C GLY A 17 -9.32 -12.58 -0.64
N VAL A 18 -8.96 -13.21 -1.75
CA VAL A 18 -7.56 -13.36 -2.18
C VAL A 18 -6.95 -12.00 -2.56
N LEU A 19 -7.67 -11.17 -3.31
CA LEU A 19 -7.19 -9.85 -3.68
C LEU A 19 -6.99 -8.97 -2.45
N ILE A 20 -7.97 -8.93 -1.53
CA ILE A 20 -7.85 -8.16 -0.29
C ILE A 20 -6.68 -8.69 0.55
N GLY A 21 -6.61 -10.00 0.79
CA GLY A 21 -5.55 -10.62 1.58
C GLY A 21 -4.16 -10.34 1.01
N THR A 22 -3.96 -10.54 -0.29
CA THR A 22 -2.66 -10.27 -0.93
C THR A 22 -2.33 -8.78 -0.95
N ALA A 23 -3.31 -7.89 -1.12
CA ALA A 23 -3.09 -6.45 -1.06
C ALA A 23 -2.64 -6.01 0.35
N LEU A 24 -3.28 -6.51 1.41
CA LEU A 24 -2.89 -6.24 2.79
C LEU A 24 -1.43 -6.65 3.06
N VAL A 25 -1.01 -7.81 2.57
CA VAL A 25 0.38 -8.29 2.69
C VAL A 25 1.35 -7.39 1.94
N TRP A 26 1.09 -7.12 0.65
CA TRP A 26 2.00 -6.32 -0.18
C TRP A 26 2.15 -4.89 0.34
N ILE A 27 1.01 -4.23 0.61
CA ILE A 27 0.96 -2.86 1.11
C ILE A 27 1.44 -2.79 2.56
N GLY A 28 1.35 -3.89 3.33
CA GLY A 28 1.71 -3.91 4.75
C GLY A 28 0.67 -3.22 5.63
N TRP A 29 -0.62 -3.34 5.30
CA TRP A 29 -1.70 -2.79 6.12
C TRP A 29 -2.39 -3.89 6.93
N PRO A 30 -2.77 -3.64 8.19
CA PRO A 30 -3.81 -4.41 8.84
C PRO A 30 -5.18 -4.07 8.25
N LEU A 31 -6.15 -4.98 8.41
CA LEU A 31 -7.52 -4.76 7.94
C LEU A 31 -8.14 -3.46 8.49
N GLN A 32 -7.83 -3.10 9.74
CA GLN A 32 -8.29 -1.85 10.36
C GLN A 32 -7.85 -0.61 9.57
N GLN A 33 -6.65 -0.66 9.00
CA GLN A 33 -6.11 0.43 8.23
C GLN A 33 -6.72 0.50 6.84
N LEU A 34 -6.92 -0.64 6.18
CA LEU A 34 -7.67 -0.70 4.92
C LEU A 34 -9.07 -0.09 5.09
N SER A 35 -9.77 -0.42 6.18
CA SER A 35 -11.06 0.20 6.52
C SER A 35 -10.96 1.72 6.66
N ARG A 36 -10.01 2.25 7.44
CA ARG A 36 -9.83 3.71 7.58
C ARG A 36 -9.49 4.43 6.28
N ARG A 37 -8.67 3.80 5.44
CA ARG A 37 -8.13 4.42 4.20
C ARG A 37 -9.13 4.40 3.05
N SER A 38 -9.86 3.30 2.93
CA SER A 38 -10.98 3.19 1.98
C SER A 38 -12.25 3.87 2.49
N GLY A 39 -12.34 4.05 3.82
CA GLY A 39 -13.50 4.45 4.61
C GLY A 39 -14.77 3.64 4.40
N TYR A 40 -14.62 2.38 3.97
CA TYR A 40 -15.64 1.35 4.15
C TYR A 40 -15.50 0.69 5.52
N ASP A 41 -16.61 0.26 6.11
CA ASP A 41 -16.58 -0.38 7.42
C ASP A 41 -15.88 -1.76 7.35
N ARG A 42 -15.16 -2.07 8.42
CA ARG A 42 -14.36 -3.29 8.53
C ARG A 42 -15.21 -4.55 8.35
N HIS A 43 -16.45 -4.56 8.85
CA HIS A 43 -17.35 -5.71 8.73
C HIS A 43 -17.80 -5.91 7.28
N GLU A 44 -17.95 -4.84 6.49
CA GLU A 44 -18.27 -4.97 5.07
C GLU A 44 -17.10 -5.58 4.31
N ILE A 45 -15.89 -5.10 4.58
CA ILE A 45 -14.68 -5.63 3.95
C ILE A 45 -14.53 -7.12 4.31
N THR A 46 -14.70 -7.49 5.59
CA THR A 46 -14.71 -8.89 6.01
C THR A 46 -15.81 -9.70 5.31
N ARG A 47 -17.02 -9.15 5.17
CA ARG A 47 -18.11 -9.78 4.42
C ARG A 47 -17.70 -10.05 2.97
N TRP A 48 -17.09 -9.10 2.28
CA TRP A 48 -16.61 -9.29 0.91
C TRP A 48 -15.49 -10.31 0.81
N MET A 49 -14.58 -10.36 1.80
CA MET A 49 -13.53 -11.36 1.84
C MET A 49 -14.08 -12.80 1.90
N HIS A 50 -15.21 -13.02 2.58
CA HIS A 50 -15.81 -14.35 2.74
C HIS A 50 -16.89 -14.67 1.71
N LYS A 51 -17.69 -13.68 1.31
CA LYS A 51 -18.91 -13.85 0.51
C LYS A 51 -18.87 -13.13 -0.84
N GLY A 52 -17.76 -12.48 -1.19
CA GLY A 52 -17.65 -11.66 -2.39
C GLY A 52 -18.58 -10.43 -2.38
N GLY A 53 -18.75 -9.82 -3.54
CA GLY A 53 -19.58 -8.62 -3.70
C GLY A 53 -18.84 -7.33 -3.32
N MET A 54 -17.51 -7.32 -3.50
CA MET A 54 -16.70 -6.12 -3.32
C MET A 54 -17.05 -5.06 -4.38
N PRO A 55 -17.36 -3.80 -4.00
CA PRO A 55 -17.66 -2.74 -4.95
C PRO A 55 -16.52 -2.49 -5.93
N GLU A 56 -16.84 -2.24 -7.20
CA GLU A 56 -15.84 -2.05 -8.24
C GLU A 56 -14.89 -0.87 -7.99
N PRO A 57 -15.34 0.32 -7.49
CA PRO A 57 -14.41 1.40 -7.14
C PRO A 57 -13.36 0.97 -6.10
N PHE A 58 -13.78 0.20 -5.08
CA PHE A 58 -12.87 -0.35 -4.08
C PHE A 58 -11.91 -1.37 -4.69
N ARG A 59 -12.40 -2.24 -5.59
CA ARG A 59 -11.56 -3.22 -6.31
C ARG A 59 -10.47 -2.51 -7.09
N LEU A 60 -10.84 -1.57 -7.96
CA LEU A 60 -9.91 -0.84 -8.83
C LEU A 60 -8.85 -0.10 -8.01
N TRP A 61 -9.29 0.61 -6.97
CA TRP A 61 -8.41 1.32 -6.05
C TRP A 61 -7.41 0.37 -5.35
N LEU A 62 -7.88 -0.73 -4.77
CA LEU A 62 -7.03 -1.67 -4.05
C LEU A 62 -6.06 -2.40 -4.97
N THR A 63 -6.51 -2.74 -6.19
CA THR A 63 -5.65 -3.33 -7.23
C THR A 63 -4.55 -2.36 -7.64
N ALA A 64 -4.88 -1.08 -7.85
CA ALA A 64 -3.90 -0.07 -8.23
C ALA A 64 -2.86 0.16 -7.11
N LEU A 65 -3.28 0.30 -5.86
CA LEU A 65 -2.37 0.40 -4.73
C LEU A 65 -1.48 -0.85 -4.59
N ARG A 66 -2.05 -2.05 -4.70
CA ARG A 66 -1.27 -3.29 -4.68
C ARG A 66 -0.22 -3.31 -5.80
N ALA A 67 -0.57 -2.87 -7.00
CA ALA A 67 0.35 -2.84 -8.14
C ALA A 67 1.55 -1.90 -7.89
N VAL A 68 1.34 -0.76 -7.22
CA VAL A 68 2.43 0.14 -6.79
C VAL A 68 3.42 -0.59 -5.89
N HIS A 69 2.95 -1.29 -4.85
CA HIS A 69 3.82 -2.01 -3.90
C HIS A 69 4.50 -3.24 -4.51
N VAL A 70 3.83 -3.92 -5.44
CA VAL A 70 4.44 -5.02 -6.20
C VAL A 70 5.54 -4.50 -7.12
N ARG A 71 5.35 -3.31 -7.72
CA ARG A 71 6.35 -2.68 -8.60
C ARG A 71 7.56 -2.16 -7.82
N TYR A 72 7.36 -1.70 -6.58
CA TYR A 72 8.39 -1.10 -5.74
C TYR A 72 8.48 -1.81 -4.38
N PRO A 73 8.85 -3.10 -4.35
CA PRO A 73 8.75 -3.93 -3.14
C PRO A 73 9.79 -3.58 -2.06
N SER A 74 10.92 -3.01 -2.48
CA SER A 74 12.05 -2.60 -1.65
C SER A 74 12.86 -1.50 -2.36
N PRO A 75 13.72 -0.76 -1.64
CA PRO A 75 14.60 0.22 -2.27
C PRO A 75 15.60 -0.38 -3.27
N LEU A 76 15.89 -1.69 -3.14
CA LEU A 76 16.83 -2.41 -4.00
C LEU A 76 16.21 -2.92 -5.31
N ALA A 77 14.90 -2.74 -5.51
CA ALA A 77 14.23 -3.18 -6.74
C ALA A 77 14.80 -2.47 -7.98
N THR A 78 14.96 -3.19 -9.09
CA THR A 78 15.50 -2.66 -10.36
C THR A 78 14.66 -1.52 -10.96
N THR A 79 13.39 -1.46 -10.59
CA THR A 79 12.44 -0.40 -10.92
C THR A 79 12.72 0.91 -10.18
N VAL A 80 13.47 0.86 -9.07
CA VAL A 80 13.92 2.03 -8.30
C VAL A 80 15.26 2.50 -8.88
N ARG A 81 15.15 3.42 -9.83
CA ARG A 81 16.32 4.07 -10.42
C ARG A 81 16.61 5.37 -9.67
N PRO A 82 17.75 5.48 -8.96
CA PRO A 82 18.16 6.74 -8.36
C PRO A 82 18.34 7.76 -9.49
N GLY A 83 17.58 8.85 -9.44
CA GLY A 83 17.53 9.83 -10.50
C GLY A 83 16.45 10.87 -10.24
N GLY A 84 16.71 12.11 -10.66
CA GLY A 84 15.90 13.28 -10.36
C GLY A 84 16.68 14.32 -9.55
N ASN A 85 16.12 15.53 -9.45
CA ASN A 85 16.74 16.67 -8.76
C ASN A 85 16.19 16.86 -7.32
N ARG A 86 15.45 15.88 -6.79
CA ARG A 86 14.91 15.99 -5.43
C ARG A 86 16.02 15.70 -4.40
N PRO A 87 16.10 16.49 -3.32
CA PRO A 87 17.07 16.26 -2.27
C PRO A 87 16.77 14.93 -1.54
N PRO A 88 17.80 14.29 -0.96
CA PRO A 88 17.60 13.15 -0.06
C PRO A 88 16.62 13.48 1.08
N LEU A 89 15.79 12.50 1.46
CA LEU A 89 14.71 12.72 2.43
C LEU A 89 15.24 12.79 3.86
N GLY A 90 14.93 13.86 4.57
CA GLY A 90 15.15 13.99 6.00
C GLY A 90 13.98 13.47 6.83
N ARG A 91 14.07 13.63 8.15
CA ARG A 91 13.07 13.17 9.13
C ARG A 91 11.64 13.59 8.79
N TRP A 92 11.44 14.85 8.43
CA TRP A 92 10.10 15.40 8.22
C TRP A 92 9.46 14.89 6.92
N GLU A 93 10.24 14.79 5.86
CA GLU A 93 9.77 14.23 4.59
C GLU A 93 9.44 12.74 4.74
N VAL A 94 10.29 11.99 5.45
CA VAL A 94 10.03 10.57 5.76
C VAL A 94 8.73 10.43 6.55
N LEU A 95 8.55 11.19 7.63
CA LEU A 95 7.33 11.14 8.45
C LEU A 95 6.08 11.46 7.62
N ARG A 96 6.15 12.48 6.78
CA ARG A 96 5.05 12.88 5.88
C ARG A 96 4.69 11.75 4.90
N ILE A 97 5.67 11.10 4.29
CA ILE A 97 5.44 9.98 3.38
C ILE A 97 4.86 8.77 4.13
N GLN A 98 5.35 8.48 5.34
CA GLN A 98 4.79 7.44 6.19
C GLN A 98 3.32 7.68 6.50
N LEU A 99 2.91 8.93 6.72
CA LEU A 99 1.50 9.27 6.89
C LEU A 99 0.70 9.05 5.59
N VAL A 100 1.24 9.42 4.43
CA VAL A 100 0.59 9.21 3.12
C VAL A 100 0.42 7.72 2.82
N ILE A 101 1.47 6.91 2.94
CA ILE A 101 1.45 5.46 2.71
C ILE A 101 0.71 4.74 3.84
N GLY A 102 0.71 5.32 5.04
CA GLY A 102 0.21 4.69 6.25
C GLY A 102 1.14 3.60 6.76
N TRP A 103 2.43 3.88 6.84
CA TRP A 103 3.37 3.00 7.53
C TRP A 103 3.74 3.56 8.88
N SER A 104 3.98 2.66 9.82
CA SER A 104 4.71 2.99 11.04
C SER A 104 6.21 3.08 10.77
N GLU A 105 6.94 3.75 11.65
CA GLU A 105 8.41 3.75 11.65
C GLU A 105 9.00 2.35 11.72
N ARG A 106 8.37 1.45 12.48
CA ARG A 106 8.79 0.06 12.55
C ARG A 106 8.74 -0.62 11.19
N GLN A 107 7.63 -0.46 10.45
CA GLN A 107 7.48 -1.08 9.14
C GLN A 107 8.46 -0.51 8.12
N LEU A 108 8.71 0.80 8.16
CA LEU A 108 9.72 1.41 7.31
C LEU A 108 11.11 0.81 7.60
N ALA A 109 11.51 0.74 8.87
CA ALA A 109 12.79 0.18 9.26
C ALA A 109 12.94 -1.29 8.81
N GLU A 110 11.91 -2.11 9.00
CA GLU A 110 11.88 -3.51 8.54
C GLU A 110 12.08 -3.60 7.01
N ARG A 111 11.47 -2.69 6.22
CA ARG A 111 11.61 -2.66 4.75
C ARG A 111 12.96 -2.14 4.28
N LEU A 112 13.63 -1.30 5.07
CA LEU A 112 14.99 -0.84 4.83
C LEU A 112 16.05 -1.86 5.30
N GLY A 113 15.65 -2.90 6.03
CA GLY A 113 16.59 -3.87 6.60
C GLY A 113 17.35 -3.33 7.82
N GLU A 114 16.79 -2.32 8.50
CA GLU A 114 17.40 -1.66 9.65
C GLU A 114 16.59 -1.90 10.93
N HIS A 115 17.24 -1.75 12.09
CA HIS A 115 16.53 -1.72 13.36
C HIS A 115 15.81 -0.37 13.56
N ARG A 116 14.56 -0.38 14.04
CA ARG A 116 13.75 0.84 14.25
C ARG A 116 14.49 1.95 14.99
N THR A 117 15.18 1.61 16.08
CA THR A 117 15.91 2.59 16.89
C THR A 117 17.10 3.20 16.14
N ALA A 118 17.72 2.46 15.22
CA ALA A 118 18.82 2.98 14.41
C ALA A 118 18.28 3.99 13.37
N LEU A 119 17.22 3.62 12.65
CA LEU A 119 16.52 4.52 11.72
C LEU A 119 16.10 5.82 12.42
N ARG A 120 15.47 5.71 13.59
CA ARG A 120 15.06 6.88 14.37
C ARG A 120 16.24 7.78 14.72
N ARG A 121 17.32 7.19 15.27
CA ARG A 121 18.50 7.95 15.69
C ARG A 121 19.15 8.69 14.53
N ARG A 122 19.32 8.05 13.36
CA ARG A 122 19.91 8.72 12.19
C ARG A 122 19.06 9.90 11.74
N LEU A 123 17.74 9.72 11.63
CA LEU A 123 16.83 10.79 11.22
C LEU A 123 16.75 11.92 12.26
N GLU A 124 16.78 11.61 13.56
CA GLU A 124 16.81 12.61 14.63
C GLU A 124 18.15 13.37 14.71
N ALA A 125 19.26 12.74 14.31
CA ALA A 125 20.57 13.38 14.20
C ALA A 125 20.70 14.31 12.96
N GLY A 126 19.65 14.39 12.13
CA GLY A 126 19.64 15.21 10.91
C GLY A 126 20.21 14.51 9.69
N GLU A 127 20.50 13.21 9.77
CA GLU A 127 20.87 12.42 8.60
C GLU A 127 19.66 12.26 7.67
N THR A 128 19.96 12.06 6.38
CA THR A 128 18.96 11.77 5.35
C THR A 128 19.00 10.29 4.96
N LEU A 129 17.91 9.81 4.39
CA LEU A 129 17.93 8.57 3.62
C LEU A 129 18.90 8.70 2.44
N ASP A 130 19.45 7.60 1.94
CA ASP A 130 20.25 7.65 0.73
C ASP A 130 19.39 7.99 -0.51
N ALA A 131 20.03 8.26 -1.65
CA ALA A 131 19.31 8.65 -2.87
C ALA A 131 18.32 7.59 -3.38
N ARG A 132 18.62 6.31 -3.20
CA ARG A 132 17.79 5.19 -3.67
C ARG A 132 16.65 4.89 -2.71
N GLU A 133 16.90 4.89 -1.39
CA GLU A 133 15.88 4.83 -0.34
C GLU A 133 14.88 5.98 -0.48
N SER A 134 15.39 7.19 -0.65
CA SER A 134 14.60 8.40 -0.88
C SER A 134 13.70 8.23 -2.10
N ARG A 135 14.29 7.83 -3.23
CA ARG A 135 13.54 7.63 -4.48
C ARG A 135 12.46 6.57 -4.37
N TRP A 136 12.73 5.49 -3.66
CA TRP A 136 11.76 4.43 -3.41
C TRP A 136 10.55 4.93 -2.64
N LEU A 137 10.75 5.67 -1.55
CA LEU A 137 9.66 6.25 -0.77
C LEU A 137 8.84 7.26 -1.56
N GLU A 138 9.49 8.09 -2.38
CA GLU A 138 8.78 9.02 -3.28
C GLU A 138 7.87 8.30 -4.28
N LEU A 139 8.36 7.22 -4.90
CA LEU A 139 7.58 6.44 -5.86
C LEU A 139 6.35 5.80 -5.22
N LEU A 140 6.49 5.31 -3.97
CA LEU A 140 5.36 4.81 -3.19
C LEU A 140 4.38 5.93 -2.83
N GLU A 141 4.89 7.08 -2.37
CA GLU A 141 4.06 8.26 -2.08
C GLU A 141 3.26 8.70 -3.30
N ASP A 142 3.92 8.89 -4.45
CA ASP A 142 3.28 9.32 -5.69
C ASP A 142 2.21 8.32 -6.09
N GLY A 143 2.50 7.01 -5.97
CA GLY A 143 1.52 5.95 -6.21
C GLY A 143 0.29 6.02 -5.30
N HIS A 144 0.44 6.32 -4.01
CA HIS A 144 -0.70 6.50 -3.10
C HIS A 144 -1.48 7.79 -3.39
N ARG A 145 -0.81 8.88 -3.77
CA ARG A 145 -1.45 10.16 -4.10
C ARG A 145 -2.27 10.09 -5.39
N LEU A 146 -1.78 9.34 -6.38
CA LEU A 146 -2.48 9.12 -7.65
C LEU A 146 -3.70 8.20 -7.52
N ASN A 147 -3.83 7.48 -6.41
CA ASN A 147 -4.93 6.57 -6.13
C ASN A 147 -5.64 7.01 -4.83
N PRO A 148 -6.36 8.15 -4.85
CA PRO A 148 -7.09 8.62 -3.69
C PRO A 148 -8.19 7.62 -3.29
N ARG A 149 -8.70 7.77 -2.07
CA ARG A 149 -9.76 6.94 -1.52
C ARG A 149 -10.95 6.81 -2.52
N PRO A 150 -11.52 5.60 -2.68
CA PRO A 150 -12.69 5.34 -3.52
C PRO A 150 -13.98 5.96 -2.96
#